data_AF-A0A933X0G2-F1
#
_entry.id   AF-A0A933X0G2-F1
#
_cell.length_a   1.000
_cell.length_b   1.000
_cell.length_c   1.000
_cell.angle_alpha   90.00
_cell.angle_beta   90.00
_cell.angle_gamma   90.00
#
_symmetry.space_group_name_H-M   'P 1'
#
loop_
_entity.id
_entity.type
_entity.pdbx_description
1 polymer ?
#
loop_
_entity_poly.entity_id
_entity_poly.type
_entity_poly.pdbx_seq_one_letter_code
_entity_poly.pdbx_strand_id
1 'polypeptide(L)'
;MTTENAATENDEQISLPLDLTEWVEKTTLLEWIEEEVDKFDWKHPELEAYLSRHPEYRPKMLLCLLAYAYATQVFTADEIVGKCNAEVIYRLICQDNPPTQKEVTRFRRENRGLLKGLLVPVFIRALKSKFQLGDILLPPGLKRYLLDQAVERLDIARHMDRVEV
;
A
#
# COMPACT_ATOMS: atom_id res chain seq x y z
N MET A 1 -48.13 28.16 3.31
CA MET A 1 -48.30 26.85 3.97
C MET A 1 -47.32 25.89 3.32
N THR A 2 -46.46 25.37 4.19
CA THR A 2 -45.22 24.64 3.95
C THR A 2 -45.51 23.22 3.46
N THR A 3 -44.77 22.74 2.46
CA THR A 3 -44.56 21.31 2.25
C THR A 3 -43.06 21.10 2.14
N GLU A 4 -42.48 20.84 3.32
CA GLU A 4 -41.52 19.78 3.59
C GLU A 4 -40.43 19.54 2.54
N ASN A 5 -39.28 20.16 2.80
CA ASN A 5 -38.00 19.83 2.17
C ASN A 5 -37.69 18.35 2.43
N ALA A 6 -37.50 17.60 1.36
CA ALA A 6 -37.01 16.23 1.38
C ALA A 6 -35.74 16.15 2.24
N ALA A 7 -35.79 15.32 3.27
CA ALA A 7 -34.60 14.86 3.98
C ALA A 7 -33.67 14.23 2.94
N THR A 8 -32.57 14.91 2.66
CA THR A 8 -31.43 14.30 1.99
C THR A 8 -30.82 13.36 3.02
N GLU A 9 -31.13 12.06 2.89
CA GLU A 9 -30.35 10.99 3.50
C GLU A 9 -28.91 11.17 3.03
N ASN A 10 -28.09 11.84 3.85
CA ASN A 10 -26.64 11.82 3.70
C ASN A 10 -26.18 10.40 4.07
N ASP A 11 -26.35 9.45 3.14
CA ASP A 11 -25.51 8.27 3.08
C ASP A 11 -24.09 8.80 2.83
N GLU A 12 -23.36 9.11 3.90
CA GLU A 12 -21.94 9.43 3.81
C GLU A 12 -21.23 8.23 3.18
N GLN A 13 -21.01 8.31 1.87
CA GLN A 13 -20.34 7.29 1.10
C GLN A 13 -18.92 7.18 1.65
N ILE A 14 -18.60 6.06 2.30
CA ILE A 14 -17.26 5.79 2.82
C ILE A 14 -16.26 5.91 1.66
N SER A 15 -15.34 6.87 1.77
CA SER A 15 -14.27 7.09 0.81
C SER A 15 -12.93 6.94 1.52
N LEU A 16 -12.13 5.98 1.06
CA LEU A 16 -10.76 5.75 1.49
C LEU A 16 -9.87 6.89 0.94
N PRO A 17 -9.16 7.66 1.78
CA PRO A 17 -8.28 8.71 1.30
C PRO A 17 -7.13 8.10 0.51
N LEU A 18 -6.58 8.86 -0.44
CA LEU A 18 -5.43 8.39 -1.22
C LEU A 18 -4.19 8.27 -0.33
N ASP A 19 -4.02 9.23 0.58
CA ASP A 19 -3.05 9.22 1.69
C ASP A 19 -3.72 8.75 2.99
N LEU A 20 -3.38 7.54 3.44
CA LEU A 20 -3.92 6.98 4.68
C LEU A 20 -3.40 7.69 5.94
N THR A 21 -2.38 8.54 5.83
CA THR A 21 -1.87 9.31 6.97
C THR A 21 -2.86 10.38 7.44
N GLU A 22 -3.88 10.68 6.63
CA GLU A 22 -5.05 11.44 7.06
C GLU A 22 -5.84 10.75 8.18
N TRP A 23 -5.71 9.42 8.31
CA TRP A 23 -6.47 8.62 9.27
C TRP A 23 -5.59 7.95 10.33
N VAL A 24 -4.33 7.66 10.02
CA VAL A 24 -3.46 6.82 10.84
C VAL A 24 -2.07 7.43 10.93
N GLU A 25 -1.46 7.39 12.12
CA GLU A 25 -0.07 7.82 12.30
C GLU A 25 0.89 7.03 11.42
N LYS A 26 1.92 7.71 10.88
CA LYS A 26 2.87 7.14 9.92
C LYS A 26 3.58 5.89 10.45
N THR A 27 3.96 5.88 11.73
CA THR A 27 4.64 4.75 12.37
C THR A 27 3.71 3.56 12.51
N THR A 28 2.46 3.77 12.93
CA THR A 28 1.45 2.71 13.03
C THR A 28 1.10 2.13 11.66
N LEU A 29 1.04 2.98 10.63
CA LEU A 29 0.84 2.52 9.26
C LEU A 29 2.01 1.63 8.79
N LEU A 30 3.25 2.02 9.09
CA LEU A 30 4.43 1.20 8.80
C LEU A 30 4.35 -0.16 9.53
N GLU A 31 4.09 -0.15 10.84
CA GLU A 31 3.99 -1.37 11.66
C GLU A 31 2.98 -2.35 11.07
N TRP A 32 1.79 -1.86 10.66
CA TRP A 32 0.80 -2.72 10.01
C TRP A 32 1.27 -3.28 8.68
N ILE A 33 1.98 -2.50 7.87
CA ILE A 33 2.51 -2.97 6.60
C ILE A 33 3.58 -4.04 6.83
N GLU A 34 4.48 -3.85 7.78
CA GLU A 34 5.49 -4.85 8.14
C GLU A 34 4.84 -6.16 8.62
N GLU A 35 3.82 -6.06 9.47
CA GLU A 35 3.05 -7.22 9.92
C GLU A 35 2.34 -7.95 8.76
N GLU A 36 1.75 -7.23 7.81
CA GLU A 36 1.12 -7.87 6.65
C GLU A 36 2.15 -8.46 5.67
N VAL A 37 3.32 -7.82 5.54
CA VAL A 37 4.46 -8.35 4.77
C VAL A 37 4.97 -9.65 5.41
N ASP A 38 4.99 -9.76 6.73
CA ASP A 38 5.47 -10.94 7.45
C ASP A 38 4.57 -12.16 7.30
N LYS A 39 3.32 -11.99 6.86
CA LYS A 39 2.37 -13.09 6.62
C LYS A 39 2.60 -13.84 5.32
N PHE A 40 3.41 -13.32 4.40
CA PHE A 40 3.75 -14.03 3.17
C PHE A 40 4.65 -15.25 3.47
N ASP A 41 4.56 -16.29 2.64
CA ASP A 41 5.39 -17.48 2.77
C ASP A 41 6.82 -17.23 2.26
N TRP A 42 7.62 -16.54 3.07
CA TRP A 42 9.03 -16.30 2.82
C TRP A 42 9.89 -17.57 2.90
N LYS A 43 9.31 -18.69 3.36
CA LYS A 43 9.97 -19.98 3.55
C LYS A 43 9.65 -20.98 2.45
N HIS A 44 8.97 -20.53 1.39
CA HIS A 44 8.75 -21.35 0.21
C HIS A 44 10.11 -21.78 -0.40
N PRO A 45 10.37 -23.09 -0.61
CA PRO A 45 11.70 -23.57 -1.01
C PRO A 45 12.25 -22.94 -2.30
N GLU A 46 11.39 -22.69 -3.29
CA GLU A 46 11.80 -22.04 -4.54
C GLU A 46 12.22 -20.59 -4.33
N LEU A 47 11.51 -19.87 -3.44
CA LEU A 47 11.84 -18.49 -3.11
C LEU A 47 13.15 -18.44 -2.32
N GLU A 48 13.33 -19.29 -1.31
CA GLU A 48 14.59 -19.36 -0.56
C GLU A 48 15.77 -19.71 -1.47
N ALA A 49 15.62 -20.68 -2.37
CA ALA A 49 16.65 -21.03 -3.34
C ALA A 49 16.99 -19.87 -4.30
N TYR A 50 15.98 -19.11 -4.73
CA TYR A 50 16.18 -17.93 -5.56
C TYR A 50 16.92 -16.81 -4.80
N LEU A 51 16.48 -16.49 -3.58
CA LEU A 51 17.10 -15.42 -2.77
C LEU A 51 18.52 -15.77 -2.33
N SER A 52 18.81 -17.06 -2.08
CA SER A 52 20.18 -17.51 -1.81
C SER A 52 21.13 -17.29 -2.99
N ARG A 53 20.62 -17.24 -4.23
CA ARG A 53 21.41 -16.97 -5.45
C ARG A 53 21.46 -15.49 -5.81
N HIS A 54 20.59 -14.68 -5.22
CA HIS A 54 20.41 -13.26 -5.50
C HIS A 54 20.40 -12.44 -4.20
N PRO A 55 21.50 -12.41 -3.42
CA PRO A 55 21.56 -11.75 -2.12
C PRO A 55 21.29 -10.23 -2.17
N GLU A 56 21.51 -9.60 -3.32
CA GLU A 56 21.20 -8.20 -3.59
C GLU A 56 19.69 -7.92 -3.71
N TYR A 57 18.91 -8.93 -4.09
CA TYR A 57 17.47 -8.77 -4.27
C TYR A 57 16.76 -8.84 -2.92
N ARG A 58 16.18 -7.70 -2.49
CA ARG A 58 15.51 -7.53 -1.19
C ARG A 58 13.99 -7.42 -1.36
N PRO A 59 13.27 -8.49 -1.74
CA PRO A 59 11.84 -8.42 -2.06
C PRO A 59 10.97 -8.01 -0.89
N LYS A 60 11.33 -8.43 0.34
CA LYS A 60 10.60 -8.04 1.56
C LYS A 60 10.64 -6.53 1.78
N MET A 61 11.83 -5.93 1.62
CA MET A 61 12.01 -4.48 1.69
C MET A 61 11.23 -3.78 0.58
N LEU A 62 11.38 -4.22 -0.68
CA LEU A 62 10.68 -3.60 -1.81
C LEU A 62 9.16 -3.68 -1.69
N LEU A 63 8.64 -4.79 -1.16
CA LEU A 63 7.23 -4.98 -0.92
C LEU A 63 6.70 -4.03 0.17
N CYS A 64 7.41 -3.93 1.30
CA CYS A 64 7.10 -2.99 2.39
C CYS A 64 7.17 -1.53 1.90
N LEU A 65 8.27 -1.16 1.22
CA LEU A 65 8.52 0.18 0.70
C LEU A 65 7.42 0.65 -0.25
N LEU A 66 7.03 -0.19 -1.21
CA LEU A 66 6.01 0.17 -2.18
C LEU A 66 4.61 0.18 -1.58
N ALA A 67 4.29 -0.72 -0.65
CA ALA A 67 3.03 -0.67 0.05
C ALA A 67 2.91 0.61 0.89
N TYR A 68 3.97 0.98 1.61
CA TYR A 68 4.01 2.23 2.37
C TYR A 68 3.86 3.43 1.45
N ALA A 69 4.66 3.51 0.39
CA ALA A 69 4.59 4.60 -0.57
C ALA A 69 3.17 4.77 -1.17
N TYR A 70 2.52 3.67 -1.59
CA TYR A 70 1.18 3.74 -2.17
C TYR A 70 0.08 4.02 -1.15
N ALA A 71 0.28 3.62 0.10
CA ALA A 71 -0.60 3.97 1.21
C ALA A 71 -0.48 5.46 1.58
N THR A 72 0.64 6.11 1.26
CA THR A 72 0.89 7.54 1.51
C THR A 72 0.97 8.38 0.23
N GLN A 73 0.30 7.95 -0.85
CA GLN A 73 0.17 8.68 -2.12
C GLN A 73 1.49 8.95 -2.91
N VAL A 74 2.55 8.19 -2.69
CA VAL A 74 3.83 8.32 -3.42
C VAL A 74 3.94 7.24 -4.48
N PHE A 75 3.96 7.63 -5.76
CA PHE A 75 3.83 6.68 -6.87
C PHE A 75 5.00 6.61 -7.85
N THR A 76 5.79 7.67 -8.05
CA THR A 76 6.89 7.62 -9.03
C THR A 76 8.10 6.88 -8.45
N ALA A 77 8.89 6.21 -9.30
CA ALA A 77 10.10 5.53 -8.83
C ALA A 77 11.09 6.56 -8.27
N ASP A 78 11.22 7.70 -8.94
CA ASP A 78 12.11 8.81 -8.59
C ASP A 78 11.78 9.39 -7.21
N GLU A 79 10.50 9.67 -6.95
CA GLU A 79 10.08 10.23 -5.66
C GLU A 79 10.29 9.22 -4.53
N ILE A 80 9.99 7.94 -4.74
CA ILE A 80 10.23 6.91 -3.73
C ILE A 80 11.72 6.82 -3.38
N VAL A 81 12.59 6.78 -4.39
CA VAL A 81 14.04 6.74 -4.18
C VAL A 81 14.51 8.03 -3.49
N GLY A 82 14.00 9.19 -3.88
CA GLY A 82 14.28 10.47 -3.21
C GLY A 82 13.91 10.44 -1.72
N LYS A 83 12.71 9.93 -1.39
CA LYS A 83 12.26 9.78 0.00
C LYS A 83 13.09 8.78 0.79
N CYS A 84 13.58 7.70 0.17
CA CYS A 84 14.54 6.79 0.79
C CYS A 84 15.86 7.46 1.20
N ASN A 85 16.20 8.64 0.65
CA ASN A 85 17.36 9.41 1.08
C ASN A 85 17.00 10.49 2.11
N ALA A 86 15.80 11.06 2.04
CA ALA A 86 15.43 12.26 2.81
C ALA A 86 14.59 11.97 4.06
N GLU A 87 13.67 11.00 4.02
CA GLU A 87 12.64 10.81 5.04
C GLU A 87 12.93 9.63 5.97
N VAL A 88 12.70 9.84 7.27
CA VAL A 88 13.05 8.87 8.34
C VAL A 88 12.38 7.52 8.14
N ILE A 89 11.07 7.49 7.83
CA ILE A 89 10.33 6.24 7.66
C ILE A 89 10.85 5.44 6.45
N TYR A 90 11.11 6.12 5.33
CA TYR A 90 11.64 5.46 4.14
C TYR A 90 13.06 4.93 4.36
N ARG A 91 13.91 5.67 5.08
CA ARG A 91 15.24 5.21 5.50
C ARG A 91 15.17 3.99 6.40
N LEU A 92 14.21 3.96 7.32
CA LEU A 92 13.99 2.80 8.20
C LEU A 92 13.62 1.56 7.39
N ILE A 93 12.68 1.69 6.43
CA ILE A 93 12.29 0.57 5.55
C ILE A 93 13.49 0.07 4.73
N CYS A 94 14.24 0.97 4.10
CA CYS A 94 15.34 0.59 3.21
C CYS A 94 16.66 0.27 3.96
N GLN A 95 16.70 0.48 5.28
CA GLN A 95 17.87 0.33 6.16
C GLN A 95 19.07 1.14 5.67
N ASP A 96 18.83 2.42 5.36
CA ASP A 96 19.81 3.36 4.78
C ASP A 96 20.48 2.86 3.47
N ASN A 97 19.89 1.86 2.83
CA ASN A 97 20.31 1.30 1.55
C ASN A 97 19.16 1.42 0.52
N PRO A 98 18.98 2.61 -0.08
CA PRO A 98 17.87 2.87 -1.00
C PRO A 98 17.96 1.97 -2.25
N PRO A 99 16.83 1.47 -2.78
CA PRO A 99 16.84 0.82 -4.07
C PRO A 99 17.09 1.82 -5.20
N THR A 100 17.45 1.32 -6.37
CA THR A 100 17.44 2.08 -7.62
C THR A 100 16.02 2.20 -8.19
N GLN A 101 15.80 3.21 -9.04
CA GLN A 101 14.54 3.36 -9.78
C GLN A 101 14.22 2.11 -10.62
N LYS A 102 15.24 1.49 -11.22
CA LYS A 102 15.09 0.25 -12.01
C LYS A 102 14.61 -0.93 -11.16
N GLU A 103 15.13 -1.09 -9.95
CA GLU A 103 14.65 -2.11 -9.02
C GLU A 103 13.19 -1.88 -8.65
N VAL A 104 12.81 -0.63 -8.37
CA VAL A 104 11.43 -0.24 -8.08
C VAL A 104 10.50 -0.58 -9.25
N THR A 105 10.76 -0.09 -10.47
CA THR A 105 9.92 -0.34 -11.64
C THR A 105 9.84 -1.83 -12.00
N ARG A 106 10.98 -2.54 -11.93
CA ARG A 106 11.02 -3.99 -12.18
C ARG A 106 10.17 -4.75 -11.17
N PHE A 107 10.35 -4.48 -9.88
CA PHE A 107 9.63 -5.16 -8.81
C PHE A 107 8.12 -4.95 -8.93
N ARG A 108 7.67 -3.72 -9.20
CA ARG A 108 6.25 -3.40 -9.42
C ARG A 108 5.63 -4.24 -10.52
N ARG A 109 6.30 -4.33 -11.67
CA ARG A 109 5.83 -5.07 -12.85
C ARG A 109 5.71 -6.57 -12.55
N GLU A 110 6.70 -7.12 -11.88
CA GLU A 110 6.78 -8.57 -11.61
C GLU A 110 5.90 -9.00 -10.43
N ASN A 111 5.61 -8.10 -9.47
CA ASN A 111 4.98 -8.44 -8.20
C ASN A 111 3.64 -7.71 -7.97
N ARG A 112 2.97 -7.26 -9.04
CA ARG A 112 1.67 -6.54 -8.94
C ARG A 112 0.63 -7.30 -8.12
N GLY A 113 0.58 -8.63 -8.25
CA GLY A 113 -0.34 -9.48 -7.49
C GLY A 113 -0.08 -9.43 -5.98
N LEU A 114 1.20 -9.49 -5.58
CA LEU A 114 1.61 -9.40 -4.17
C LEU A 114 1.29 -8.03 -3.57
N LEU A 115 1.60 -6.96 -4.29
CA LEU A 115 1.29 -5.59 -3.86
C LEU A 115 -0.21 -5.39 -3.65
N LYS A 116 -1.05 -5.88 -4.58
CA LYS A 116 -2.51 -5.85 -4.43
C LYS A 116 -2.97 -6.65 -3.22
N GLY A 117 -2.41 -7.84 -3.02
CA GLY A 117 -2.71 -8.70 -1.88
C GLY A 117 -2.33 -8.10 -0.53
N LEU A 118 -1.28 -7.26 -0.51
CA LEU A 118 -0.80 -6.55 0.67
C LEU A 118 -1.60 -5.28 0.98
N LEU A 119 -1.94 -4.47 -0.03
CA LEU A 119 -2.66 -3.20 0.17
C LEU A 119 -4.06 -3.39 0.75
N VAL A 120 -4.78 -4.43 0.32
CA VAL A 120 -6.17 -4.65 0.76
C VAL A 120 -6.27 -4.84 2.29
N PRO A 121 -5.52 -5.76 2.94
CA PRO A 121 -5.47 -5.85 4.39
C PRO A 121 -5.08 -4.55 5.10
N VAL A 122 -4.15 -3.76 4.54
CA VAL A 122 -3.76 -2.45 5.11
C VAL A 122 -4.94 -1.48 5.09
N PHE A 123 -5.72 -1.44 4.00
CA PHE A 123 -6.91 -0.59 3.91
C PHE A 123 -8.02 -1.05 4.87
N ILE A 124 -8.16 -2.36 5.07
CA ILE A 124 -9.09 -2.91 6.06
C ILE A 124 -8.71 -2.43 7.47
N ARG A 125 -7.43 -2.47 7.83
CA ARG A 125 -6.95 -1.97 9.12
C ARG A 125 -7.20 -0.47 9.28
N ALA A 126 -6.92 0.32 8.25
CA ALA A 126 -7.18 1.76 8.27
C ALA A 126 -8.67 2.08 8.48
N LEU A 127 -9.57 1.39 7.77
CA LEU A 127 -11.01 1.52 7.97
C LEU A 127 -11.45 1.11 9.38
N LYS A 128 -10.99 -0.06 9.84
CA LYS A 128 -11.31 -0.54 11.19
C LYS A 128 -10.87 0.44 12.26
N SER A 129 -9.66 0.98 12.15
CA SER A 129 -9.13 1.99 13.07
C SER A 129 -9.96 3.28 13.02
N LYS A 130 -10.19 3.82 11.80
CA LYS A 130 -10.91 5.09 11.61
C LYS A 130 -12.33 5.06 12.17
N PHE A 131 -13.04 3.96 11.95
CA PHE A 131 -14.44 3.78 12.35
C PHE A 131 -14.61 2.94 13.62
N GLN A 132 -13.51 2.62 14.31
CA GLN A 132 -13.51 1.83 15.56
C GLN A 132 -14.27 0.51 15.43
N LEU A 133 -14.13 -0.14 14.28
CA LEU A 133 -14.74 -1.43 13.99
C LEU A 133 -13.85 -2.53 14.56
N GLY A 134 -14.42 -3.41 15.39
CA GLY A 134 -13.73 -4.60 15.89
C GLY A 134 -13.45 -5.64 14.80
N ASP A 135 -13.32 -6.91 15.18
CA ASP A 135 -13.13 -8.02 14.24
C ASP A 135 -14.42 -8.46 13.56
N ILE A 136 -15.09 -7.50 12.92
CA ILE A 136 -16.25 -7.75 12.09
C ILE A 136 -15.85 -8.19 10.69
N LEU A 137 -16.66 -9.06 10.10
CA LEU A 137 -16.55 -9.39 8.69
C LEU A 137 -17.04 -8.20 7.86
N LEU A 138 -16.20 -7.72 6.94
CA LEU A 138 -16.60 -6.63 6.06
C LEU A 138 -17.66 -7.11 5.04
N PRO A 139 -18.67 -6.27 4.74
CA PRO A 139 -19.61 -6.56 3.65
C PRO A 139 -18.89 -6.79 2.32
N PRO A 140 -19.40 -7.69 1.44
CA PRO A 140 -18.76 -7.97 0.15
C PRO A 140 -18.54 -6.73 -0.73
N GLY A 141 -19.49 -5.78 -0.71
CA GLY A 141 -19.37 -4.51 -1.45
C GLY A 141 -18.19 -3.66 -0.98
N LEU A 142 -17.97 -3.59 0.33
CA LEU A 142 -16.83 -2.84 0.89
C LEU A 142 -15.50 -3.52 0.58
N LYS A 143 -15.44 -4.86 0.66
CA LYS A 143 -14.25 -5.61 0.24
C LYS A 143 -13.93 -5.38 -1.24
N ARG A 144 -14.96 -5.30 -2.10
CA ARG A 144 -14.78 -5.00 -3.52
C ARG A 144 -14.25 -3.58 -3.72
N TYR A 145 -14.83 -2.60 -3.04
CA TYR A 145 -14.36 -1.22 -3.06
C TYR A 145 -12.87 -1.10 -2.69
N LEU A 146 -12.43 -1.77 -1.62
CA LEU A 146 -11.03 -1.77 -1.20
C LEU A 146 -10.09 -2.44 -2.22
N LEU A 147 -10.57 -3.49 -2.90
CA LEU A 147 -9.82 -4.10 -3.99
C LEU A 147 -9.66 -3.13 -5.17
N ASP A 148 -10.73 -2.42 -5.53
CA ASP A 148 -10.70 -1.45 -6.62
C ASP A 148 -9.76 -0.28 -6.27
N GLN A 149 -9.76 0.18 -5.01
CA GLN A 149 -8.81 1.17 -4.47
C GLN A 149 -7.34 0.74 -4.53
N ALA A 150 -7.06 -0.56 -4.33
CA ALA A 150 -5.71 -1.10 -4.47
C ALA A 150 -5.27 -1.17 -5.93
N VAL A 151 -6.19 -1.58 -6.82
CA VAL A 151 -5.95 -1.65 -8.26
C VAL A 151 -5.68 -0.26 -8.83
N GLU A 152 -6.44 0.74 -8.41
CA GLU A 152 -6.32 2.14 -8.83
C GLU A 152 -4.91 2.69 -8.53
N ARG A 153 -4.44 2.56 -7.28
CA ARG A 153 -3.07 2.97 -6.89
C ARG A 153 -1.98 2.29 -7.72
N LEU A 154 -2.13 0.99 -7.97
CA LEU A 154 -1.20 0.25 -8.80
C LEU A 154 -1.27 0.67 -10.27
N ASP A 155 -2.44 1.10 -10.76
CA ASP A 155 -2.58 1.65 -12.10
C ASP A 155 -1.96 3.04 -12.20
N ILE A 156 -2.13 3.91 -11.20
CA ILE A 156 -1.46 5.21 -11.13
C ILE A 156 0.06 5.02 -11.24
N ALA A 157 0.65 4.18 -10.39
CA ALA A 157 2.09 3.91 -10.41
C ALA A 157 2.57 3.40 -11.79
N ARG A 158 1.81 2.47 -12.40
CA ARG A 158 2.14 1.95 -13.74
C ARG A 158 2.06 3.00 -14.83
N HIS A 159 1.11 3.94 -14.76
CA HIS A 159 1.01 5.01 -15.75
C HIS A 159 2.17 5.98 -15.61
N MET A 160 2.57 6.33 -14.38
CA MET A 160 3.73 7.19 -14.13
C MET A 160 5.03 6.57 -14.67
N ASP A 161 5.23 5.26 -14.47
CA ASP A 161 6.40 4.54 -15.00
C ASP A 161 6.50 4.57 -16.54
N ARG A 162 5.41 4.85 -17.27
CA ARG A 162 5.40 4.95 -18.74
C ARG A 162 5.67 6.36 -19.27
N VAL A 163 5.46 7.37 -18.45
CA VAL A 163 5.64 8.79 -18.81
C VAL A 163 7.09 9.23 -18.60
N GLU A 164 7.83 8.52 -17.75
CA GLU A 164 9.24 8.77 -17.42
C GLU A 164 10.24 8.11 -18.42
N VAL A 165 9.76 7.52 -19.53
CA VAL A 165 10.58 6.84 -20.57
C VAL A 165 10.72 7.66 -21.85
#